data_AF-A0A2N9NWH3-F1
#
_entry.id   AF-A0A2N9NWH3-F1
#
_cell.length_a   1.000
_cell.length_b   1.000
_cell.length_c   1.000
_cell.angle_alpha   90.00
_cell.angle_beta   90.00
_cell.angle_gamma   90.00
#
_symmetry.space_group_name_H-M   'P 1'
#
loop_
_entity.id
_entity.type
_entity.pdbx_description
1 polymer ?
#
loop_
_entity_poly.entity_id
_entity_poly.type
_entity_poly.pdbx_seq_one_letter_code
_entity_poly.pdbx_strand_id
1 'polypeptide(L)'
;MAIIVLGIIAFVIYWVVLWLMRAPRTADPWGDEIDQALHQDDAVPLCNHCLAPQQHNGWFCPECGATVGPYCNYMPYIYIFAEGEVLRAGVTERLRRTPLIVIGYILLSLNMFVAAPVYWYFLFKNLRRGDAAEAEPGCLRE
;
A
#
# COMPACT_ATOMS: atom_id res chain seq x y z
N MET A 1 23.12 29.50 3.76
CA MET A 1 21.81 28.80 3.81
C MET A 1 21.82 27.50 3.01
N ALA A 2 22.08 27.51 1.70
CA ALA A 2 22.06 26.29 0.87
C ALA A 2 22.98 25.16 1.39
N ILE A 3 24.22 25.47 1.80
CA ILE A 3 25.17 24.47 2.31
C ILE A 3 24.67 23.82 3.62
N ILE A 4 24.04 24.62 4.48
CA ILE A 4 23.47 24.13 5.76
C ILE A 4 22.29 23.20 5.47
N VAL A 5 21.41 23.59 4.56
CA VAL A 5 20.26 22.77 4.13
C VAL A 5 20.75 21.45 3.51
N LEU A 6 21.74 21.50 2.62
CA LEU A 6 22.32 20.30 2.01
C LEU A 6 22.98 19.39 3.05
N GLY A 7 23.69 19.96 4.03
CA GLY A 7 24.28 19.20 5.14
C GLY A 7 23.25 18.48 5.99
N ILE A 8 22.13 19.15 6.31
CA ILE A 8 21.01 18.54 7.05
C ILE A 8 20.38 17.41 6.25
N ILE A 9 20.10 17.64 4.96
CA ILE A 9 19.51 16.61 4.08
C ILE A 9 20.43 15.38 3.99
N ALA A 10 21.73 15.59 3.76
CA ALA A 10 22.70 14.50 3.69
C ALA A 10 22.77 13.71 5.00
N PHE A 11 22.74 14.40 6.15
CA PHE A 11 22.72 13.75 7.46
C PHE A 11 21.46 12.91 7.68
N VAL A 12 20.29 13.43 7.32
CA VAL A 12 19.02 12.70 7.42
C VAL A 12 19.03 11.46 6.51
N ILE A 13 19.46 11.60 5.26
CA ILE A 13 19.57 10.47 4.32
C ILE A 13 20.52 9.41 4.89
N TYR A 14 21.71 9.81 5.35
CA TYR A 14 22.68 8.89 5.95
C TYR A 14 22.09 8.13 7.15
N TRP A 15 21.38 8.85 8.02
CA TRP A 15 20.74 8.25 9.19
C TRP A 15 19.65 7.25 8.81
N VAL A 16 18.80 7.59 7.82
CA VAL A 16 17.77 6.70 7.29
C VAL A 16 18.39 5.47 6.65
N VAL A 17 19.46 5.61 5.86
CA VAL A 17 20.17 4.49 5.24
C VAL A 17 20.77 3.57 6.30
N LEU A 18 21.42 4.11 7.33
CA LEU A 18 21.94 3.32 8.44
C LEU A 18 20.83 2.58 9.20
N TRP A 19 19.71 3.26 9.47
CA TRP A 19 18.55 2.65 10.11
C TRP A 19 18.02 1.48 9.29
N LEU A 20 17.93 1.65 7.97
CA LEU A 20 17.43 0.62 7.04
C LEU A 20 18.38 -0.57 6.93
N MET A 21 19.69 -0.32 6.89
CA MET A 21 20.72 -1.38 6.86
C MET A 21 20.82 -2.17 8.17
N ARG A 22 20.50 -1.52 9.30
CA ARG A 22 20.51 -2.15 10.64
C ARG A 22 19.18 -2.81 11.01
N ALA A 23 18.13 -2.60 10.22
CA ALA A 23 16.86 -3.26 10.44
C ALA A 23 17.09 -4.79 10.44
N PRO A 24 16.57 -5.52 11.45
CA PRO A 24 16.74 -6.97 11.50
C PRO A 24 16.13 -7.58 10.24
N ARG A 25 16.95 -8.30 9.47
CA ARG A 25 16.44 -9.15 8.39
C ARG A 25 15.83 -10.37 9.04
N THR A 26 14.51 -10.36 9.20
CA THR A 26 13.77 -11.57 9.55
C THR A 26 14.05 -12.59 8.45
N ALA A 27 14.41 -13.82 8.82
CA ALA A 27 14.46 -14.92 7.87
C ALA A 27 13.09 -15.02 7.19
N ASP A 28 13.08 -15.47 5.93
CA ASP A 28 11.82 -15.72 5.22
C ASP A 28 10.93 -16.61 6.11
N PRO A 29 9.73 -16.15 6.50
CA PRO A 29 8.83 -16.99 7.28
C PRO A 29 8.31 -18.20 6.49
N TRP A 30 8.49 -18.19 5.15
CA TRP A 30 8.21 -19.31 4.27
C TRP A 30 9.52 -20.06 3.99
N GLY A 31 9.52 -21.38 4.15
CA GLY A 31 10.70 -22.21 3.90
C GLY A 31 11.00 -22.36 2.41
N ASP A 32 12.20 -22.87 2.09
CA ASP A 32 12.65 -23.12 0.71
C ASP A 32 11.67 -24.02 -0.07
N GLU A 33 10.92 -24.88 0.63
CA GLU A 33 9.89 -25.74 0.03
C GLU A 33 8.73 -24.95 -0.59
N ILE A 34 8.33 -23.81 -0.01
CA ILE A 34 7.25 -22.98 -0.53
C ILE A 34 7.75 -22.18 -1.72
N ASP A 35 8.98 -21.65 -1.65
CA ASP A 35 9.61 -20.99 -2.78
C ASP A 35 9.70 -21.95 -3.97
N GLN A 36 10.15 -23.19 -3.74
CA GLN A 36 10.21 -24.20 -4.79
C GLN A 36 8.83 -24.53 -5.36
N ALA A 37 7.78 -24.61 -4.53
CA ALA A 37 6.40 -24.87 -4.98
C ALA A 37 5.83 -23.70 -5.81
N LEU A 38 6.16 -22.46 -5.48
CA LEU A 38 5.74 -21.27 -6.26
C LEU A 38 6.33 -21.23 -7.67
N HIS A 39 7.48 -21.87 -7.88
CA HIS A 39 8.15 -21.94 -9.18
C HIS A 39 7.76 -23.17 -10.02
N GLN A 40 6.83 -24.01 -9.54
CA GLN A 40 6.31 -25.14 -10.32
C GLN A 40 5.31 -24.67 -11.37
N ASP A 41 5.26 -25.36 -12.52
CA ASP A 41 4.39 -25.01 -13.65
C ASP A 41 2.88 -25.15 -13.33
N ASP A 42 2.52 -25.86 -12.26
CA ASP A 42 1.15 -26.02 -11.77
C ASP A 42 0.73 -24.96 -10.73
N ALA A 43 1.64 -24.06 -10.35
CA ALA A 43 1.35 -22.96 -9.45
C ALA A 43 0.35 -21.98 -10.09
N VAL A 44 -0.85 -21.89 -9.51
CA VAL A 44 -1.90 -20.97 -9.97
C VAL A 44 -1.70 -19.61 -9.31
N PRO A 45 -1.52 -18.52 -10.07
CA PRO A 45 -1.42 -17.19 -9.48
C PRO A 45 -2.76 -16.82 -8.85
N LEU A 46 -2.71 -16.20 -7.67
CA LEU A 46 -3.90 -15.76 -6.93
C LEU A 46 -3.99 -14.24 -6.92
N CYS A 47 -5.22 -13.72 -6.87
CA CYS A 47 -5.44 -12.30 -6.57
C CYS A 47 -4.99 -11.99 -5.14
N ASN A 48 -4.15 -10.99 -4.96
CA ASN A 48 -3.72 -10.50 -3.64
C ASN A 48 -4.85 -9.93 -2.76
N HIS A 49 -5.98 -9.55 -3.37
CA HIS A 49 -7.09 -8.92 -2.67
C HIS A 49 -8.18 -9.92 -2.25
N CYS A 50 -8.61 -10.81 -3.15
CA CYS A 50 -9.69 -11.76 -2.89
C CYS A 50 -9.26 -13.23 -2.86
N LEU A 51 -7.97 -13.51 -3.13
CA LEU A 51 -7.40 -14.87 -3.21
C LEU A 51 -8.05 -15.77 -4.27
N ALA A 52 -8.87 -15.21 -5.16
CA ALA A 52 -9.45 -15.96 -6.27
C ALA A 52 -8.33 -16.42 -7.23
N PRO A 53 -8.43 -17.64 -7.78
CA PRO A 53 -7.46 -18.14 -8.75
C PRO A 53 -7.54 -17.32 -10.05
N GLN A 54 -6.39 -16.78 -10.45
CA GLN A 54 -6.22 -16.09 -11.73
C GLN A 54 -5.77 -17.11 -12.78
N GLN A 55 -6.72 -17.57 -13.60
CA GLN A 55 -6.41 -18.50 -14.71
C GLN A 55 -6.00 -17.77 -15.99
N HIS A 56 -5.99 -16.43 -15.99
CA HIS A 56 -5.87 -15.64 -17.21
C HIS A 56 -4.80 -14.54 -17.10
N ASN A 57 -4.19 -14.22 -18.25
CA ASN A 57 -3.19 -13.16 -18.50
C ASN A 57 -3.76 -11.73 -18.31
N GLY A 58 -4.79 -11.58 -17.50
CA GLY A 58 -5.52 -10.33 -17.30
C GLY A 58 -4.89 -9.48 -16.20
N TRP A 59 -4.85 -8.17 -16.43
CA TRP A 59 -4.34 -7.18 -15.48
C TRP A 59 -5.32 -6.79 -14.37
N PHE A 60 -6.53 -7.35 -14.42
CA PHE A 60 -7.62 -7.07 -13.48
C PHE A 60 -8.26 -8.39 -13.06
N CYS A 61 -8.57 -8.49 -11.77
CA CYS A 61 -9.31 -9.62 -11.25
C CYS A 61 -10.78 -9.55 -11.69
N PRO A 62 -11.36 -10.61 -12.28
CA PRO A 62 -12.77 -10.60 -12.70
C PRO A 62 -13.74 -10.56 -11.52
N GLU A 63 -13.32 -11.06 -10.35
CA GLU A 63 -14.18 -11.14 -9.15
C GLU A 63 -14.25 -9.80 -8.40
N CYS A 64 -13.10 -9.21 -8.07
CA CYS A 64 -13.03 -8.01 -7.23
C CYS A 64 -12.67 -6.72 -7.99
N GLY A 65 -12.23 -6.83 -9.26
CA GLY A 65 -11.79 -5.69 -10.06
C GLY A 65 -10.43 -5.09 -9.64
N ALA A 66 -9.74 -5.68 -8.67
CA ALA A 66 -8.41 -5.23 -8.25
C ALA A 66 -7.38 -5.40 -9.37
N THR A 67 -6.38 -4.51 -9.38
CA THR A 67 -5.24 -4.64 -10.30
C THR A 67 -4.36 -5.81 -9.86
N VAL A 68 -4.13 -6.75 -10.77
CA VAL A 68 -3.38 -7.99 -10.49
C VAL A 68 -2.39 -8.29 -11.60
N GLY A 69 -1.27 -8.91 -11.23
CA GLY A 69 -0.23 -9.30 -12.18
C GLY A 69 1.16 -8.80 -11.79
N PRO A 70 2.20 -9.31 -12.45
CA PRO A 70 3.58 -8.93 -12.17
C PRO A 70 3.81 -7.46 -12.58
N TYR A 71 4.38 -6.68 -11.66
CA TYR A 71 4.80 -5.30 -11.93
C TYR A 71 3.71 -4.34 -12.43
N CYS A 72 2.45 -4.52 -11.99
CA CYS A 72 1.33 -3.64 -12.38
C CYS A 72 1.62 -2.14 -12.19
N ASN A 73 2.40 -1.80 -11.16
CA ASN A 73 2.80 -0.42 -10.84
C ASN A 73 3.85 0.18 -11.78
N TYR A 74 4.53 -0.64 -12.60
CA TYR A 74 5.53 -0.18 -13.56
C TYR A 74 4.98 -0.05 -14.98
N MET A 75 3.75 -0.54 -15.23
CA MET A 75 3.14 -0.46 -16.54
C MET A 75 2.41 0.88 -16.72
N PRO A 76 2.64 1.62 -17.82
CA PRO A 76 2.12 2.99 -17.97
C PRO A 76 0.60 3.13 -17.81
N TYR A 77 -0.17 2.15 -18.28
CA TYR A 77 -1.63 2.19 -18.24
C TYR A 77 -2.19 1.65 -16.92
N ILE A 78 -1.66 0.53 -16.44
CA ILE A 78 -2.18 -0.20 -15.27
C ILE A 78 -1.87 0.56 -13.98
N TYR A 79 -0.73 1.25 -13.93
CA TYR A 79 -0.32 2.07 -12.80
C TYR A 79 -1.41 3.07 -12.36
N ILE A 80 -2.12 3.70 -13.29
CA ILE A 80 -3.18 4.67 -12.97
C ILE A 80 -4.33 3.98 -12.22
N PHE A 81 -4.67 2.74 -12.59
CA PHE A 81 -5.70 1.97 -11.91
C PHE A 81 -5.24 1.52 -10.53
N ALA A 82 -3.98 1.12 -10.38
CA ALA A 82 -3.41 0.76 -9.09
C ALA A 82 -3.36 1.96 -8.14
N GLU A 83 -3.00 3.15 -8.64
CA GLU A 83 -3.05 4.40 -7.87
C GLU A 83 -4.48 4.75 -7.46
N GLY A 84 -5.44 4.63 -8.38
CA GLY A 84 -6.85 4.82 -8.10
C GLY A 84 -7.40 3.84 -7.06
N GLU A 85 -6.96 2.58 -7.09
CA GLU A 85 -7.30 1.55 -6.12
C GLU A 85 -6.84 1.93 -4.71
N VAL A 86 -5.58 2.37 -4.57
CA VAL A 86 -5.01 2.84 -3.30
C VAL A 86 -5.80 4.04 -2.77
N LEU A 87 -6.04 5.06 -3.59
CA LEU A 87 -6.79 6.25 -3.16
C LEU A 87 -8.23 5.92 -2.77
N ARG A 88 -8.90 5.03 -3.51
CA ARG A 88 -10.24 4.55 -3.14
C ARG A 88 -10.21 3.87 -1.77
N ALA A 89 -9.26 2.95 -1.55
CA ALA A 89 -9.11 2.26 -0.27
C ALA A 89 -8.92 3.24 0.91
N GLY A 90 -8.16 4.33 0.72
CA GLY A 90 -8.00 5.38 1.73
C GLY A 90 -9.31 6.03 2.20
N VAL A 91 -10.33 6.08 1.32
CA VAL A 91 -11.64 6.71 1.60
C VAL A 91 -12.71 5.70 1.99
N THR A 92 -12.66 4.48 1.44
CA THR A 92 -13.73 3.48 1.63
C THR A 92 -13.42 2.44 2.69
N GLU A 93 -12.15 2.08 2.86
CA GLU A 93 -11.75 0.96 3.71
C GLU A 93 -11.28 1.43 5.09
N ARG A 94 -11.21 0.48 6.04
CA ARG A 94 -10.69 0.76 7.38
C ARG A 94 -9.17 0.87 7.32
N LEU A 95 -8.67 2.09 7.46
CA LEU A 95 -7.24 2.36 7.36
C LEU A 95 -6.57 2.34 8.73
N ARG A 96 -5.43 1.63 8.84
CA ARG A 96 -4.57 1.69 10.02
C ARG A 96 -3.92 3.07 10.10
N ARG A 97 -4.10 3.75 11.23
CA ARG A 97 -3.63 5.14 11.42
C ARG A 97 -2.21 5.22 11.90
N THR A 98 -1.27 4.80 11.06
CA THR A 98 0.13 5.14 11.27
C THR A 98 0.42 6.49 10.59
N PRO A 99 1.26 7.35 11.18
CA PRO A 99 1.62 8.63 10.57
C PRO A 99 2.25 8.43 9.19
N LEU A 100 2.98 7.33 8.99
CA LEU A 100 3.55 6.94 7.71
C LEU A 100 2.48 6.76 6.62
N ILE A 101 1.39 6.05 6.93
CA ILE A 101 0.30 5.81 5.99
C ILE A 101 -0.43 7.12 5.65
N VAL A 102 -0.75 7.94 6.65
CA VAL A 102 -1.45 9.23 6.44
C VAL A 102 -0.60 10.18 5.60
N ILE A 103 0.69 10.31 5.93
CA ILE A 103 1.64 11.12 5.16
C ILE A 103 1.74 10.59 3.72
N GLY A 104 1.80 9.26 3.53
CA GLY A 104 1.82 8.64 2.20
C GLY A 104 0.62 9.02 1.34
N TYR A 105 -0.59 8.97 1.89
CA TYR A 105 -1.80 9.40 1.18
C TYR A 105 -1.81 10.88 0.83
N ILE A 106 -1.36 11.74 1.75
CA ILE A 106 -1.26 13.18 1.49
C ILE A 106 -0.27 13.42 0.34
N LEU A 107 0.93 12.84 0.41
CA LEU A 107 1.94 12.98 -0.64
C LEU A 107 1.45 12.45 -1.99
N LEU A 108 0.79 11.29 -2.03
CA LEU A 108 0.23 10.72 -3.25
C LEU A 108 -0.82 11.66 -3.87
N SER A 109 -1.75 12.14 -3.05
CA SER A 109 -2.83 13.03 -3.50
C SER A 109 -2.37 14.41 -3.98
N LEU A 110 -1.15 14.87 -3.63
CA LEU A 110 -0.60 16.12 -4.14
C LEU A 110 -0.40 16.08 -5.67
N ASN A 111 -0.19 14.90 -6.26
CA ASN A 111 -0.16 14.73 -7.72
C ASN A 111 -1.50 15.06 -8.38
N MET A 112 -2.61 15.04 -7.64
CA MET A 112 -3.96 15.31 -8.14
C MET A 112 -4.35 16.78 -8.12
N PHE A 113 -3.44 17.68 -7.72
CA PHE A 113 -3.58 19.15 -7.67
C PHE A 113 -4.96 19.67 -7.25
N VAL A 114 -5.89 19.80 -8.20
CA VAL A 114 -7.23 20.37 -8.01
C VAL A 114 -8.16 19.44 -7.22
N ALA A 115 -8.04 18.12 -7.37
CA ALA A 115 -8.90 17.15 -6.67
C ALA A 115 -8.39 16.80 -5.26
N ALA A 116 -7.15 17.15 -4.93
CA ALA A 116 -6.53 16.90 -3.64
C ALA A 116 -7.35 17.39 -2.42
N PRO A 117 -7.86 18.64 -2.37
CA PRO A 117 -8.63 19.11 -1.21
C PRO A 117 -9.95 18.35 -1.02
N VAL A 118 -10.60 17.95 -2.12
CA VAL A 118 -11.82 17.13 -2.07
C VAL A 118 -11.49 15.75 -1.51
N TYR A 119 -10.42 15.14 -2.00
CA TYR A 119 -9.93 13.86 -1.50
C TYR A 119 -9.58 13.92 0.00
N TRP A 120 -8.87 14.94 0.45
CA TRP A 120 -8.53 15.12 1.87
C TRP A 120 -9.75 15.20 2.75
N TYR A 121 -10.79 15.93 2.33
CA TYR A 121 -12.04 15.98 3.08
C TYR A 121 -12.61 14.57 3.31
N PHE A 122 -12.67 13.75 2.26
CA PHE A 122 -13.17 12.37 2.37
C PHE A 122 -12.23 11.45 3.16
N LEU A 123 -10.92 11.59 2.99
CA LEU A 123 -9.91 10.84 3.73
C LEU A 123 -10.01 11.12 5.24
N PHE A 124 -10.01 12.39 5.65
CA PHE A 124 -10.13 12.75 7.06
C PHE A 124 -11.50 12.39 7.63
N LYS A 125 -12.58 12.46 6.84
CA LYS A 125 -13.89 11.95 7.24
C LYS A 125 -13.85 10.44 7.50
N ASN A 126 -13.21 9.66 6.64
CA ASN A 126 -13.07 8.21 6.82
C ASN A 126 -12.22 7.88 8.06
N LEU A 127 -11.09 8.56 8.24
CA LEU A 127 -10.26 8.42 9.44
C LEU A 127 -11.08 8.69 10.71
N ARG A 128 -11.86 9.79 10.76
CA ARG A 128 -12.73 10.09 11.91
C ARG A 128 -13.85 9.06 12.13
N ARG A 129 -14.36 8.41 11.07
CA ARG A 129 -15.34 7.31 11.23
C ARG A 129 -14.71 6.09 11.90
N GLY A 130 -13.43 5.83 11.63
CA GLY A 130 -12.68 4.78 12.34
C GLY A 130 -12.62 5.03 13.86
N ASP A 131 -12.54 6.29 14.30
CA ASP A 131 -12.45 6.63 15.74
C ASP A 131 -13.74 6.25 16.45
N ALA A 132 -14.87 6.58 15.84
CA ALA A 132 -16.17 6.25 16.39
C ALA A 132 -16.41 4.73 16.45
N ALA A 133 -15.89 3.97 15.49
CA ALA A 133 -16.02 2.52 15.44
C ALA A 133 -15.06 1.79 16.42
N GLU A 134 -13.88 2.34 16.69
CA GLU A 134 -12.95 1.80 17.70
C GLU A 134 -13.33 2.23 19.13
N ALA A 135 -14.04 3.36 19.28
CA ALA A 135 -14.51 3.88 20.55
C ALA A 135 -15.78 3.22 21.10
N GLU A 136 -16.46 2.34 20.33
CA GLU A 136 -17.48 1.44 20.90
C GLU A 136 -16.80 0.23 21.55
N PRO A 137 -16.76 0.15 22.90
CA PRO A 137 -16.19 -1.01 23.57
C PRO A 137 -17.29 -2.07 23.65
N GLY A 138 -17.28 -3.02 22.71
CA GLY A 138 -18.00 -4.28 22.88
C GLY A 138 -18.91 -4.66 21.73
N CYS A 139 -18.35 -5.33 20.72
CA CYS A 139 -19.00 -6.52 20.16
C CYS A 139 -17.95 -7.39 19.43
N LEU A 140 -17.53 -8.44 20.13
CA LEU A 140 -17.03 -9.75 19.66
C LEU A 140 -15.97 -9.78 18.54
N ARG A 141 -14.72 -10.03 18.97
CA ARG A 141 -13.81 -10.91 18.24
C ARG A 141 -14.39 -12.33 18.28
N GLU A 142 -14.89 -12.81 17.15
CA GLU A 142 -14.88 -14.21 16.75
C GLU A 142 -14.41 -14.28 15.29
#